data_AF-A0A843FEK5-F1
#
_entry.id   AF-A0A843FEK5-F1
#
_cell.length_a   1.000
_cell.length_b   1.000
_cell.length_c   1.000
_cell.angle_alpha   90.00
_cell.angle_beta   90.00
_cell.angle_gamma   90.00
#
_symmetry.space_group_name_H-M   'P 1'
#
loop_
_entity.id
_entity.type
_entity.pdbx_description
1 polymer ?
#
loop_
_entity_poly.entity_id
_entity_poly.type
_entity_poly.pdbx_seq_one_letter_code
_entity_poly.pdbx_strand_id
1 'polypeptide(L)' 'MRITISGPPGSGKTTACKTLSEKLGLEAVVFGKIFRQMAAERNMSLVEFGEL' A
#
# COMPACT_ATOMS: atom_id res chain seq x y z
N MET A 1 3.22 2.71 16.75
CA MET A 1 1.94 3.30 16.25
C MET A 1 1.71 2.79 14.83
N ARG A 2 0.47 2.48 14.44
CA ARG A 2 0.13 2.12 13.05
C ARG A 2 -1.01 3.03 12.57
N ILE A 3 -0.88 3.56 11.35
CA ILE A 3 -1.83 4.49 10.77
C ILE A 3 -2.25 3.95 9.41
N THR A 4 -3.55 3.78 9.20
CA THR A 4 -4.13 3.35 7.93
C THR A 4 -4.81 4.53 7.27
N ILE A 5 -4.48 4.81 6.01
CA ILE A 5 -5.04 5.92 5.23
C ILE A 5 -5.85 5.35 4.07
N SER A 6 -7.15 5.62 4.04
CA SER A 6 -8.11 5.15 3.02
C SER A 6 -8.82 6.32 2.31
N GLY A 7 -9.57 6.02 1.24
CA GLY A 7 -10.24 7.03 0.40
C GLY A 7 -10.18 6.75 -1.12
N PRO A 8 -10.97 7.49 -1.93
CA PRO A 8 -11.21 7.17 -3.34
C PRO A 8 -9.99 7.43 -4.24
N PRO A 9 -9.90 6.82 -5.45
CA PRO A 9 -8.83 7.11 -6.41
C PRO A 9 -8.65 8.62 -6.62
N GLY A 10 -7.39 9.09 -6.66
CA GLY A 10 -7.08 10.53 -6.80
C GLY A 10 -7.16 11.37 -5.52
N SER A 11 -7.65 10.85 -4.39
CA SER A 11 -7.81 11.64 -3.15
C SER A 11 -6.53 12.01 -2.38
N GLY A 12 -5.35 11.76 -2.95
CA GLY A 12 -4.06 12.16 -2.33
C GLY A 12 -3.54 11.30 -1.16
N LYS A 13 -4.13 10.13 -0.89
CA LYS A 13 -3.71 9.25 0.24
C LYS A 13 -2.24 8.89 0.24
N THR A 14 -1.68 8.59 -0.93
CA THR A 14 -0.26 8.25 -1.07
C THR A 14 0.62 9.45 -0.70
N THR A 15 0.22 10.64 -1.12
CA THR A 15 0.88 11.89 -0.74
C THR A 15 0.79 12.12 0.77
N ALA A 16 -0.40 11.98 1.36
CA ALA A 16 -0.59 12.11 2.80
C ALA A 16 0.24 11.10 3.60
N CYS A 17 0.27 9.83 3.16
CA CYS A 17 1.09 8.78 3.77
C CYS A 17 2.58 9.13 3.77
N LYS A 18 3.10 9.60 2.62
CA LYS A 18 4.51 10.00 2.50
C LYS A 18 4.84 11.18 3.41
N THR A 19 4.04 12.24 3.39
CA THR A 19 4.24 13.43 4.24
C THR A 19 4.19 13.06 5.73
N LEU A 20 3.26 12.20 6.12
CA LEU A 20 3.12 11.78 7.52
C LEU A 20 4.28 10.89 7.97
N SER A 21 4.73 9.99 7.10
CA SER A 21 5.92 9.17 7.30
C SER A 21 7.16 10.03 7.56
N GLU A 22 7.43 11.02 6.71
CA GLU A 22 8.57 11.95 6.86
C GLU A 22 8.50 12.76 8.16
N LYS A 23 7.31 13.29 8.50
CA LYS A 23 7.13 14.13 9.70
C LYS A 23 7.21 13.35 11.01
N LEU A 24 6.76 12.10 11.02
CA LEU A 24 6.68 11.29 12.23
C LEU A 24 7.83 10.27 12.34
N GLY A 25 8.72 10.20 11.34
CA GLY A 25 9.76 9.17 11.26
C GLY A 25 9.19 7.75 11.17
N LEU A 26 7.99 7.60 10.59
CA LEU A 26 7.32 6.30 10.43
C LEU A 26 7.64 5.71 9.05
N GLU A 27 7.64 4.39 8.94
CA GLU A 27 7.76 3.72 7.64
C GLU A 27 6.49 3.91 6.79
N ALA A 28 6.66 4.29 5.52
CA ALA A 28 5.56 4.37 4.56
C ALA A 28 5.31 3.03 3.89
N VAL A 29 4.14 2.43 4.17
CA VAL A 29 3.73 1.14 3.62
C VAL A 29 2.60 1.34 2.61
N VAL A 30 2.84 0.98 1.35
CA VAL A 30 1.83 1.03 0.28
C VAL A 30 1.34 -0.39 -0.03
N PHE A 31 0.17 -0.74 0.51
CA PHE A 31 -0.43 -2.07 0.40
C PHE A 31 -0.49 -2.59 -1.05
N GLY A 32 -0.91 -1.76 -2.01
CA GLY A 32 -1.00 -2.19 -3.40
C GLY A 32 0.35 -2.56 -4.04
N LYS A 33 1.48 -2.08 -3.53
CA LYS A 33 2.81 -2.51 -4.00
C LYS A 33 3.16 -3.87 -3.40
N ILE A 34 2.92 -4.05 -2.10
CA ILE A 34 3.17 -5.31 -1.39
C ILE A 34 2.34 -6.44 -1.98
N PHE A 35 1.05 -6.22 -2.21
CA PHE A 35 0.17 -7.23 -2.80
C PHE A 35 0.65 -7.70 -4.18
N ARG A 36 1.11 -6.76 -5.02
CA ARG A 36 1.69 -7.08 -6.33
C ARG A 36 3.00 -7.87 -6.23
N GLN A 37 3.84 -7.54 -5.26
CA GLN A 37 5.07 -8.28 -5.01
C GLN A 37 4.76 -9.71 -4.54
N MET A 38 3.83 -9.87 -3.59
CA MET A 38 3.43 -11.19 -3.10
C MET A 38 2.81 -12.07 -4.19
N ALA A 39 2.00 -11.48 -5.09
CA ALA A 39 1.48 -12.19 -6.25
C ALA A 39 2.62 -12.67 -7.17
N ALA A 40 3.59 -11.80 -7.46
CA ALA A 40 4.75 -12.13 -8.29
C ALA A 40 5.63 -13.22 -7.68
N GLU A 41 5.87 -13.19 -6.36
CA GLU A 41 6.61 -14.24 -5.63
C GLU A 41 5.96 -15.62 -5.73
N ARG A 42 4.64 -15.66 -5.95
CA ARG A 42 3.87 -16.90 -6.12
C ARG A 42 3.62 -17.29 -7.57
N ASN A 43 4.20 -16.57 -8.54
CA ASN A 43 3.90 -16.72 -9.97
C ASN A 43 2.40 -16.60 -10.29
N MET A 44 1.70 -15.70 -9.58
CA MET A 44 0.28 -15.41 -9.75
C MET A 44 0.07 -13.99 -10.27
N SER A 45 -1.01 -13.77 -11.01
CA SER A 45 -1.50 -12.42 -11.27
C SER A 45 -2.06 -11.79 -9.99
N LEU A 46 -2.17 -10.46 -9.97
CA LEU A 46 -2.76 -9.74 -8.84
C LEU A 46 -4.23 -10.15 -8.59
N VAL A 47 -4.96 -10.51 -9.66
CA VAL A 47 -6.36 -10.95 -9.59
C VAL A 47 -6.43 -12.32 -8.92
N GLU A 48 -5.69 -13.31 -9.43
CA GLU A 48 -5.64 -14.66 -8.85
C GLU A 48 -5.19 -14.64 -7.38
N PHE A 49 -4.21 -13.81 -7.06
CA PHE A 49 -3.75 -13.65 -5.67
C PHE A 49 -4.81 -13.00 -4.76
N GLY A 50 -5.68 -12.15 -5.31
CA GLY A 50 -6.78 -11.53 -4.56
C GLY A 50 -7.99 -12.44 -4.36
N GLU A 51 -8.05 -13.58 -5.06
CA GLU A 51 -9.12 -14.58 -4.95
C GLU A 51 -8.79 -15.73 -3.97
N LEU A 52 -7.56 -15.79 -3.45
CA LEU A 52 -7.15 -16.70 -2.37
C LEU A 52 -7.72 -16.31 -1.01
#